data_AF-A0A7J6F2Q1-F1
#
_entry.id   AF-A0A7J6F2Q1-F1
#
_cell.length_a   1.000
_cell.length_b   1.000
_cell.length_c   1.000
_cell.angle_alpha   90.00
_cell.angle_beta   90.00
_cell.angle_gamma   90.00
#
_symmetry.space_group_name_H-M   'P 1'
#
loop_
_entity.id
_entity.type
_entity.pdbx_description
1 polymer ?
#
loop_
_entity_poly.entity_id
_entity_poly.type
_entity_poly.pdbx_seq_one_letter_code
_entity_poly.pdbx_strand_id
1 'polypeptide(L)'
;MKNDQVRLNCGVTMPLIGLGTYSYQNDRKTTESAIHMALKELEHGIFGLVLVTLKPWARFAVPNEDEFEKLDLESTWAGMQKCLELGLCRSIGVSNFSSKKIHTLLDFASVTPAVNQVEMHPMWRQAKLREVCGDHKIHVSAYSPLGGPGNSWGSTAVIDHPTIQSIAKERKATPPQVALRWGLSKGSSVIVKSFNESRLRENFVALDLKLDDHDFLQIDKLEQWKIMRGDFLCNDTTSPYKSIQDLWDDEI
;
A
#
# COMPACT_ATOMS: atom_id res chain seq x y z
N MET A 1 -23.81 10.75 16.48
CA MET A 1 -23.44 9.77 15.43
C MET A 1 -22.05 10.14 14.95
N LYS A 2 -21.02 9.36 15.31
CA LYS A 2 -19.69 9.55 14.72
C LYS A 2 -19.82 9.19 13.23
N ASN A 3 -19.26 10.00 12.34
CA ASN A 3 -19.25 9.67 10.92
C ASN A 3 -18.46 8.37 10.75
N ASP A 4 -19.13 7.27 10.43
CA ASP A 4 -18.52 5.96 10.16
C ASP A 4 -17.82 5.92 8.79
N GLN A 5 -17.51 7.09 8.22
CA GLN A 5 -16.98 7.27 6.88
C GLN A 5 -15.86 8.33 6.89
N VAL A 6 -14.81 8.05 6.13
CA VAL A 6 -13.67 8.94 5.89
C VAL A 6 -13.67 9.31 4.41
N ARG A 7 -13.57 10.61 4.11
CA ARG A 7 -13.35 11.10 2.75
C ARG A 7 -11.85 11.18 2.48
N LEU A 8 -11.40 10.42 1.49
CA LEU A 8 -10.02 10.40 1.02
C LEU A 8 -9.69 11.65 0.18
N ASN A 9 -8.40 11.89 -0.03
CA ASN A 9 -7.92 13.00 -0.87
C ASN A 9 -8.42 12.93 -2.33
N CYS A 10 -8.68 11.72 -2.82
CA CYS A 10 -9.30 11.48 -4.14
C CYS A 10 -10.80 11.80 -4.20
N GLY A 11 -11.39 12.26 -3.10
CA GLY A 11 -12.82 12.55 -2.99
C GLY A 11 -13.68 11.30 -2.74
N VAL A 12 -13.10 10.10 -2.81
CA VAL A 12 -13.78 8.83 -2.48
C VAL A 12 -14.08 8.78 -0.99
N THR A 13 -15.31 8.38 -0.64
CA THR A 13 -15.71 8.14 0.74
C THR A 13 -15.64 6.65 1.03
N MET A 14 -14.87 6.27 2.05
CA MET A 14 -14.77 4.90 2.53
C MET A 14 -15.37 4.76 3.92
N PRO A 15 -15.98 3.63 4.27
CA PRO A 15 -16.26 3.31 5.67
C PRO A 15 -14.96 3.29 6.49
N LEU A 16 -15.06 3.61 7.79
CA LEU A 16 -13.95 3.54 8.75
C LEU A 16 -13.31 2.13 8.79
N ILE A 17 -14.08 1.11 8.41
CA ILE A 17 -13.63 -0.27 8.15
C ILE A 17 -13.84 -0.54 6.65
N GLY A 18 -12.75 -0.62 5.87
CA GLY A 18 -12.78 -0.89 4.43
C GLY A 18 -12.17 -2.26 4.07
N LEU A 19 -12.70 -2.90 3.03
CA LEU A 19 -12.20 -4.15 2.46
C LEU A 19 -11.54 -3.85 1.09
N GLY A 20 -10.46 -4.56 0.78
CA GLY A 20 -9.73 -4.42 -0.49
C GLY A 20 -9.13 -5.75 -0.92
N THR A 21 -8.92 -5.93 -2.21
CA THR A 21 -8.41 -7.17 -2.80
C THR A 21 -7.51 -6.89 -4.01
N TYR A 22 -6.69 -7.88 -4.38
CA TYR A 22 -5.65 -7.79 -5.39
C TYR A 22 -5.78 -8.92 -6.41
N SER A 23 -5.44 -8.65 -7.67
CA SER A 23 -5.23 -9.70 -8.68
C SER A 23 -3.74 -9.90 -8.96
N TYR A 24 -3.31 -11.15 -9.06
CA TYR A 24 -1.95 -11.54 -9.49
C TYR A 24 -1.86 -11.81 -11.01
N GLN A 25 -3.00 -11.99 -11.69
CA GLN A 25 -3.07 -12.29 -13.13
C GLN A 25 -3.73 -11.10 -13.84
N ASN A 26 -2.99 -10.47 -14.76
CA ASN A 26 -3.26 -9.13 -15.29
C ASN A 26 -3.59 -9.17 -16.80
N ASP A 27 -4.62 -9.92 -17.19
CA ASP A 27 -5.30 -9.72 -18.47
C ASP A 27 -6.75 -9.29 -18.25
N ARG A 28 -7.40 -8.74 -19.27
CA ARG A 28 -8.76 -8.20 -19.17
C ARG A 28 -9.78 -9.23 -18.68
N LYS A 29 -9.79 -10.44 -19.23
CA LYS A 29 -10.76 -11.47 -18.88
C LYS A 29 -10.53 -12.00 -17.47
N THR A 30 -9.26 -12.17 -17.11
CA THR A 30 -8.89 -12.68 -15.80
C THR A 30 -9.09 -11.62 -14.71
N THR A 31 -8.87 -10.34 -15.01
CA THR A 31 -9.18 -9.22 -14.12
C THR A 31 -10.68 -9.16 -13.84
N GLU A 32 -11.51 -9.22 -14.87
CA GLU A 32 -12.97 -9.28 -14.73
C GLU A 32 -13.36 -10.51 -13.87
N SER A 33 -12.82 -11.70 -14.15
CA SER A 33 -13.13 -12.94 -13.40
C SER A 33 -12.67 -12.90 -11.92
N ALA A 34 -11.46 -12.42 -11.64
CA ALA A 34 -10.93 -12.26 -10.29
C ALA A 34 -11.77 -11.26 -9.47
N ILE A 35 -12.23 -10.19 -10.13
CA ILE A 35 -13.16 -9.23 -9.54
C ILE A 35 -14.50 -9.90 -9.23
N HIS A 36 -15.09 -10.66 -10.16
CA HIS A 36 -16.33 -11.39 -9.90
C HIS A 36 -16.20 -12.41 -8.76
N MET A 37 -15.06 -13.12 -8.66
CA MET A 37 -14.79 -14.03 -7.53
C MET A 37 -14.65 -13.28 -6.21
N ALA A 38 -13.92 -12.17 -6.18
CA ALA A 38 -13.75 -11.38 -4.97
C ALA A 38 -15.06 -10.71 -4.53
N LEU A 39 -15.91 -10.27 -5.47
CA LEU A 39 -17.23 -9.70 -5.17
C LEU A 39 -18.23 -10.72 -4.63
N LYS A 40 -18.05 -12.00 -4.98
CA LYS A 40 -18.86 -13.08 -4.42
C LYS A 40 -18.58 -13.29 -2.92
N GLU A 41 -17.43 -12.85 -2.43
CA GLU A 41 -17.04 -12.93 -1.01
C GLU A 41 -17.00 -11.58 -0.27
N LEU A 42 -16.89 -10.46 -0.99
CA LEU A 42 -16.74 -9.12 -0.42
C LEU A 42 -17.71 -8.16 -1.14
N GLU A 43 -18.80 -7.77 -0.47
CA GLU A 43 -19.88 -7.02 -1.12
C GLU A 43 -19.45 -5.65 -1.69
N HIS A 44 -18.37 -5.02 -1.22
CA HIS A 44 -17.83 -3.78 -1.79
C HIS A 44 -16.34 -3.61 -1.47
N GLY A 45 -15.47 -3.46 -2.48
CA GLY A 45 -14.03 -3.33 -2.26
C GLY A 45 -13.30 -2.42 -3.26
N ILE A 46 -12.11 -1.98 -2.84
CA ILE A 46 -11.10 -1.34 -3.73
C ILE A 46 -10.29 -2.46 -4.38
N PHE A 47 -10.15 -2.41 -5.70
CA PHE A 47 -9.29 -3.32 -6.45
C PHE A 47 -7.97 -2.64 -6.80
N GLY A 48 -6.86 -3.29 -6.41
CA GLY A 48 -5.50 -2.81 -6.66
C GLY A 48 -4.77 -3.64 -7.72
N LEU A 49 -4.08 -2.96 -8.64
CA LEU A 49 -3.10 -3.58 -9.54
C LEU A 49 -1.73 -3.71 -8.87
N VAL A 50 -1.02 -4.80 -9.15
CA VAL A 50 0.35 -5.10 -8.65
C VAL A 50 1.37 -5.02 -9.81
N LEU A 51 2.62 -4.73 -9.47
CA LEU A 51 3.73 -4.39 -10.38
C LEU A 51 4.18 -5.45 -11.42
N VAL A 52 3.73 -6.70 -11.29
CA VAL A 52 4.17 -7.81 -12.15
C VAL A 52 2.97 -8.62 -12.62
N THR A 53 3.11 -9.19 -13.81
CA THR A 53 2.21 -10.24 -14.32
C THR A 53 2.96 -11.56 -14.26
N LEU A 54 2.30 -12.59 -13.74
CA LEU A 54 2.86 -13.94 -13.69
C LEU A 54 2.17 -14.82 -14.72
N LYS A 55 2.91 -15.79 -15.25
CA LYS A 55 2.37 -16.80 -16.15
C LYS A 55 1.27 -17.61 -15.45
N PRO A 56 0.27 -18.15 -16.19
CA PRO A 56 -0.90 -18.78 -15.58
C PRO A 56 -0.60 -19.98 -14.66
N TRP A 57 0.56 -20.62 -14.82
CA TRP A 57 0.99 -21.75 -13.99
C TRP A 57 1.83 -21.37 -12.77
N ALA A 58 2.13 -20.09 -12.56
CA ALA A 58 2.80 -19.63 -11.35
C ALA A 58 1.88 -19.87 -10.14
N ARG A 59 2.39 -20.55 -9.11
CA ARG A 59 1.59 -21.00 -7.95
C ARG A 59 2.05 -20.44 -6.61
N PHE A 60 3.20 -19.78 -6.58
CA PHE A 60 3.85 -19.37 -5.34
C PHE A 60 3.93 -17.85 -5.22
N ALA A 61 3.98 -17.36 -3.99
CA ALA A 61 4.12 -15.93 -3.69
C ALA A 61 5.49 -15.37 -4.13
N VAL A 62 6.51 -16.24 -4.16
CA VAL A 62 7.81 -15.97 -4.78
C VAL A 62 7.80 -16.70 -6.13
N PRO A 63 7.75 -15.98 -7.26
CA PRO A 63 7.75 -16.60 -8.58
C PRO A 63 9.12 -17.20 -8.90
N ASN A 64 9.12 -18.29 -9.68
CA ASN A 64 10.35 -18.78 -10.29
C ASN A 64 10.85 -17.81 -11.36
N GLU A 65 12.14 -17.88 -11.69
CA GLU A 65 12.77 -16.97 -12.65
C GLU A 65 12.11 -16.95 -14.02
N ASP A 66 11.47 -18.04 -14.44
CA ASP A 66 10.83 -18.19 -15.75
C ASP A 66 9.31 -17.91 -15.73
N GLU A 67 8.77 -17.47 -14.59
CA GLU A 67 7.33 -17.30 -14.38
C GLU A 67 6.82 -15.89 -14.60
N PHE A 68 7.67 -14.93 -14.98
CA PHE A 68 7.25 -13.56 -15.25
C PHE A 68 6.76 -13.39 -16.69
N GLU A 69 5.79 -12.50 -16.86
CA GLU A 69 5.28 -12.03 -18.14
C GLU A 69 5.32 -10.50 -18.17
N LYS A 70 5.45 -9.94 -19.38
CA LYS A 70 5.43 -8.49 -19.55
C LYS A 70 4.08 -7.94 -19.10
N LEU A 71 4.12 -6.98 -18.18
CA LEU A 71 2.94 -6.23 -17.78
C LEU A 71 2.54 -5.26 -18.90
N ASP A 72 1.39 -5.52 -19.52
CA ASP A 72 0.68 -4.53 -20.34
C ASP A 72 -0.18 -3.66 -19.43
N LEU A 73 0.45 -2.60 -18.91
CA LEU A 73 -0.16 -1.72 -17.92
C LEU A 73 -1.39 -1.00 -18.49
N GLU A 74 -1.34 -0.57 -19.76
CA GLU A 74 -2.43 0.15 -20.43
C GLU A 74 -3.67 -0.73 -20.58
N SER A 75 -3.50 -1.94 -21.14
CA SER A 75 -4.60 -2.89 -21.28
C SER A 75 -5.16 -3.32 -19.93
N THR A 76 -4.30 -3.51 -18.92
CA THR A 76 -4.73 -3.90 -17.58
C THR A 76 -5.55 -2.79 -16.93
N TRP A 77 -5.08 -1.55 -16.99
CA TRP A 77 -5.81 -0.41 -16.44
C TRP A 77 -7.14 -0.19 -17.18
N ALA A 78 -7.17 -0.35 -18.51
CA ALA A 78 -8.42 -0.31 -19.28
C ALA A 78 -9.45 -1.36 -18.80
N GLY A 79 -8.99 -2.57 -18.46
CA GLY A 79 -9.83 -3.60 -17.85
C GLY A 79 -10.39 -3.18 -16.47
N MET A 80 -9.56 -2.59 -15.62
CA MET A 80 -9.99 -2.07 -14.31
C MET A 80 -11.02 -0.93 -14.45
N GLN A 81 -10.80 0.00 -15.39
CA GLN A 81 -11.76 1.07 -15.70
C GLN A 81 -13.09 0.50 -16.20
N LYS A 82 -13.06 -0.59 -16.99
CA LYS A 82 -14.29 -1.28 -17.41
C LYS A 82 -15.03 -1.90 -16.23
N CYS A 83 -14.32 -2.45 -15.25
CA CYS A 83 -14.94 -2.98 -14.04
C CYS A 83 -15.62 -1.88 -13.21
N LEU A 84 -15.02 -0.69 -13.14
CA LEU A 84 -15.64 0.49 -12.53
C LEU A 84 -16.89 0.92 -13.29
N GLU A 85 -16.84 0.99 -14.63
CA GLU A 85 -17.97 1.35 -15.49
C GLU A 85 -19.15 0.37 -15.33
N LEU A 86 -18.86 -0.92 -15.18
CA LEU A 86 -19.85 -1.98 -14.96
C LEU A 86 -20.41 -2.00 -13.51
N GLY A 87 -19.93 -1.14 -12.62
CA GLY A 87 -20.35 -1.09 -11.22
C GLY A 87 -19.85 -2.28 -10.39
N LEU A 88 -18.87 -3.03 -10.89
CA LEU A 88 -18.27 -4.17 -10.18
C LEU A 88 -17.41 -3.70 -9.01
N CYS A 89 -16.88 -2.49 -9.05
CA CYS A 89 -16.17 -1.89 -7.93
C CYS A 89 -16.60 -0.44 -7.75
N ARG A 90 -16.37 0.10 -6.53
CA ARG A 90 -16.63 1.52 -6.25
C ARG A 90 -15.45 2.42 -6.62
N SER A 91 -14.25 1.85 -6.62
CA SER A 91 -13.02 2.53 -7.00
C SER A 91 -11.95 1.52 -7.40
N ILE A 92 -10.99 2.01 -8.17
CA ILE A 92 -9.82 1.28 -8.63
C ILE A 92 -8.56 2.02 -8.21
N GLY A 93 -7.49 1.28 -7.95
CA GLY A 93 -6.21 1.84 -7.54
C GLY A 93 -5.05 0.94 -7.91
N VAL A 94 -3.87 1.30 -7.42
CA VAL A 94 -2.64 0.55 -7.63
C VAL A 94 -1.96 0.24 -6.30
N SER A 95 -0.98 -0.65 -6.33
CA SER A 95 -0.17 -1.00 -5.18
C SER A 95 1.29 -1.14 -5.61
N ASN A 96 2.20 -0.64 -4.78
CA ASN A 96 3.64 -0.62 -5.03
C ASN A 96 4.08 0.24 -6.22
N PHE A 97 3.31 1.21 -6.68
CA PHE A 97 3.77 2.08 -7.78
C PHE A 97 4.73 3.16 -7.26
N SER A 98 5.90 3.29 -7.89
CA SER A 98 6.82 4.43 -7.72
C SER A 98 6.22 5.71 -8.31
N SER A 99 6.82 6.87 -8.01
CA SER A 99 6.33 8.15 -8.55
C SER A 99 6.36 8.16 -10.09
N LYS A 100 7.40 7.57 -10.69
CA LYS A 100 7.53 7.46 -12.15
C LYS A 100 6.46 6.56 -12.74
N LYS A 101 6.18 5.40 -12.13
CA LYS A 101 5.10 4.49 -12.58
C LYS A 101 3.72 5.14 -12.45
N ILE A 102 3.50 5.99 -11.44
CA ILE A 102 2.28 6.80 -11.33
C ILE A 102 2.16 7.75 -12.53
N HIS A 103 3.19 8.53 -12.86
CA HIS A 103 3.13 9.41 -14.03
C HIS A 103 2.86 8.64 -15.33
N THR A 104 3.57 7.53 -15.57
CA THR A 104 3.33 6.69 -16.74
C THR A 104 1.89 6.19 -16.82
N LEU A 105 1.29 5.77 -15.70
CA LEU A 105 -0.11 5.36 -15.67
C LEU A 105 -1.05 6.52 -16.05
N LEU A 106 -0.76 7.72 -15.55
CA LEU A 106 -1.59 8.91 -15.80
C LEU A 106 -1.54 9.39 -17.25
N ASP A 107 -0.51 9.04 -18.02
CA ASP A 107 -0.39 9.42 -19.44
C ASP A 107 -1.52 8.83 -20.31
N PHE A 108 -2.10 7.69 -19.92
CA PHE A 108 -3.18 7.02 -20.66
C PHE A 108 -4.43 6.71 -19.81
N ALA A 109 -4.39 6.92 -18.50
CA ALA A 109 -5.55 6.69 -17.63
C ALA A 109 -6.67 7.71 -17.88
N SER A 110 -7.87 7.23 -18.24
CA SER A 110 -9.07 8.08 -18.30
C SER A 110 -9.70 8.29 -16.92
N VAL A 111 -9.46 7.35 -16.00
CA VAL A 111 -9.80 7.45 -14.57
C VAL A 111 -8.50 7.39 -13.76
N THR A 112 -8.22 8.43 -13.00
CA THR A 112 -7.09 8.48 -12.06
C THR A 112 -7.23 7.40 -10.97
N PRO A 113 -6.16 6.68 -10.60
CA PRO A 113 -6.22 5.73 -9.50
C PRO A 113 -6.63 6.42 -8.20
N ALA A 114 -7.63 5.87 -7.50
CA ALA A 114 -8.12 6.45 -6.25
C ALA A 114 -7.09 6.32 -5.11
N VAL A 115 -6.31 5.23 -5.12
CA VAL A 115 -5.36 4.86 -4.08
C VAL A 115 -4.07 4.31 -4.70
N ASN A 116 -2.92 4.65 -4.12
CA ASN A 116 -1.68 3.88 -4.25
C ASN A 116 -1.34 3.29 -2.88
N GLN A 117 -1.43 1.97 -2.74
CA GLN A 117 -1.07 1.29 -1.49
C GLN A 117 0.41 0.93 -1.51
N VAL A 118 1.19 1.44 -0.56
CA VAL A 118 2.65 1.24 -0.51
C VAL A 118 3.13 0.99 0.91
N GLU A 119 4.31 0.40 1.03
CA GLU A 119 5.01 0.34 2.30
C GLU A 119 5.26 1.77 2.77
N MET A 120 4.82 2.07 3.99
CA MET A 120 5.09 3.35 4.61
C MET A 120 5.05 3.21 6.12
N HIS A 121 6.12 3.67 6.77
CA HIS A 121 6.30 3.66 8.22
C HIS A 121 7.33 4.73 8.62
N PRO A 122 7.55 5.02 9.92
CA PRO A 122 8.52 6.04 10.35
C PRO A 122 9.91 5.95 9.71
N MET A 123 10.38 4.72 9.43
CA MET A 123 11.66 4.44 8.76
C MET A 123 11.58 4.33 7.23
N TRP A 124 10.42 4.50 6.60
CA TRP A 124 10.29 4.52 5.13
C TRP A 124 9.11 5.44 4.77
N ARG A 125 9.43 6.73 4.58
CA ARG A 125 8.46 7.82 4.75
C ARG A 125 7.74 8.23 3.47
N GLN A 126 8.20 7.70 2.32
CA GLN A 126 7.60 7.90 1.01
C GLN A 126 7.37 9.39 0.68
N ALA A 127 8.28 10.29 1.07
CA ALA A 127 8.03 11.73 0.98
C ALA A 127 7.75 12.20 -0.45
N LYS A 128 8.63 11.83 -1.38
CA LYS A 128 8.48 12.09 -2.83
C LYS A 128 7.18 11.50 -3.39
N LEU A 129 6.93 10.21 -3.14
CA LEU A 129 5.75 9.54 -3.64
C LEU A 129 4.45 10.15 -3.09
N ARG A 130 4.42 10.53 -1.80
CA ARG A 130 3.25 11.19 -1.19
C ARG A 130 2.96 12.55 -1.82
N GLU A 131 3.99 13.30 -2.17
CA GLU A 131 3.85 14.57 -2.88
C GLU A 131 3.23 14.35 -4.27
N VAL A 132 3.82 13.46 -5.08
CA VAL A 132 3.29 13.13 -6.42
C VAL A 132 1.86 12.59 -6.35
N CYS A 133 1.57 11.68 -5.43
CA CYS A 133 0.20 11.20 -5.24
C CYS A 133 -0.74 12.34 -4.82
N GLY A 134 -0.31 13.22 -3.92
CA GLY A 134 -1.08 14.39 -3.48
C GLY A 134 -1.45 15.33 -4.64
N ASP A 135 -0.49 15.68 -5.49
CA ASP A 135 -0.68 16.56 -6.64
C ASP A 135 -1.71 16.01 -7.63
N HIS A 136 -1.77 14.69 -7.77
CA HIS A 136 -2.73 13.99 -8.62
C HIS A 136 -4.00 13.53 -7.88
N LYS A 137 -4.20 13.93 -6.63
CA LYS A 137 -5.34 13.52 -5.78
C LYS A 137 -5.45 12.00 -5.63
N ILE A 138 -4.33 11.30 -5.62
CA ILE A 138 -4.24 9.86 -5.36
C ILE A 138 -4.01 9.69 -3.85
N HIS A 139 -4.84 8.88 -3.19
CA HIS A 139 -4.67 8.63 -1.76
C HIS A 139 -3.56 7.63 -1.49
N VAL A 140 -2.66 7.92 -0.54
CA VAL A 140 -1.63 6.94 -0.12
C VAL A 140 -2.17 6.10 1.03
N SER A 141 -2.17 4.78 0.85
CA SER A 141 -2.50 3.83 1.91
C SER A 141 -1.25 3.07 2.35
N ALA A 142 -0.87 3.22 3.61
CA ALA A 142 0.33 2.61 4.18
C ALA A 142 0.08 1.14 4.57
N TYR A 143 0.69 0.20 3.85
CA TYR A 143 0.84 -1.17 4.33
C TYR A 143 2.13 -1.31 5.16
N SER A 144 2.19 -2.35 6.01
CA SER A 144 3.30 -2.59 6.94
C SER A 144 3.70 -1.36 7.79
N PRO A 145 2.75 -0.61 8.39
CA PRO A 145 3.07 0.57 9.19
C PRO A 145 3.94 0.26 10.42
N LEU A 146 4.03 -1.03 10.81
CA LEU A 146 4.84 -1.54 11.91
C LEU A 146 6.10 -2.29 11.46
N GLY A 147 6.43 -2.30 10.17
CA GLY A 147 7.55 -3.07 9.60
C GLY A 147 7.22 -4.53 9.25
N GLY A 148 5.94 -4.92 9.33
CA GLY A 148 5.47 -6.27 8.97
C GLY A 148 5.92 -7.41 9.91
N PRO A 149 6.02 -7.22 11.25
CA PRO A 149 6.54 -8.24 12.16
C PRO A 149 5.74 -9.55 12.08
N GLY A 150 6.46 -10.68 12.09
CA GLY A 150 5.88 -12.02 11.95
C GLY A 150 5.69 -12.50 10.51
N ASN A 151 5.99 -11.68 9.50
CA ASN A 151 6.17 -12.16 8.12
C ASN A 151 7.64 -12.54 7.90
N SER A 152 7.91 -13.46 6.97
CA SER A 152 9.28 -13.92 6.63
C SER A 152 10.19 -12.79 6.13
N TRP A 153 9.61 -11.77 5.51
CA TRP A 153 10.28 -10.57 5.01
C TRP A 153 10.21 -9.38 5.96
N GLY A 154 9.48 -9.52 7.07
CA GLY A 154 9.21 -8.42 7.99
C GLY A 154 10.32 -8.18 9.00
N SER A 155 10.25 -7.05 9.68
CA SER A 155 11.17 -6.67 10.74
C SER A 155 10.44 -5.98 11.90
N THR A 156 10.96 -6.14 13.11
CA THR A 156 10.52 -5.37 14.28
C THR A 156 11.25 -4.04 14.41
N ALA A 157 12.19 -3.71 13.50
CA ALA A 157 13.03 -2.51 13.57
C ALA A 157 12.25 -1.20 13.80
N VAL A 158 11.07 -1.06 13.20
CA VAL A 158 10.22 0.13 13.39
C VAL A 158 9.73 0.26 14.84
N ILE A 159 9.23 -0.82 15.44
CA ILE A 159 8.67 -0.81 16.79
C ILE A 159 9.76 -0.86 17.87
N ASP A 160 10.90 -1.46 17.56
CA ASP A 160 12.06 -1.56 18.47
C ASP A 160 12.97 -0.33 18.39
N HIS A 161 12.74 0.59 17.44
CA HIS A 161 13.58 1.76 17.26
C HIS A 161 13.60 2.63 18.54
N PRO A 162 14.77 2.98 19.10
CA PRO A 162 14.88 3.71 20.36
C PRO A 162 14.08 5.02 20.40
N THR A 163 14.07 5.77 19.30
CA THR A 163 13.27 6.99 19.17
C THR A 163 11.77 6.72 19.28
N ILE A 164 11.26 5.68 18.62
CA ILE A 164 9.82 5.34 18.67
C ILE A 164 9.44 4.88 20.08
N GLN A 165 10.31 4.10 20.73
CA GLN A 165 10.15 3.68 22.13
C GLN A 165 10.16 4.88 23.10
N SER A 166 11.05 5.86 22.91
CA SER A 166 11.11 7.08 23.73
C SER A 166 9.83 7.89 23.61
N ILE A 167 9.39 8.17 22.38
CA ILE A 167 8.15 8.90 22.11
C ILE A 167 6.96 8.16 22.73
N ALA A 168 6.87 6.83 22.57
CA ALA A 168 5.81 6.03 23.16
C ALA A 168 5.76 6.20 24.69
N LYS A 169 6.91 6.12 25.35
CA LYS A 169 7.01 6.33 26.81
C LYS A 169 6.58 7.73 27.23
N GLU A 170 7.05 8.77 26.55
CA GLU A 170 6.72 10.17 26.83
C GLU A 170 5.21 10.45 26.65
N ARG A 171 4.60 9.84 25.63
CA ARG A 171 3.18 9.99 25.31
C ARG A 171 2.27 9.00 26.06
N LYS A 172 2.83 8.17 26.96
CA LYS A 172 2.11 7.09 27.67
C LYS A 172 1.33 6.18 26.70
N ALA A 173 1.94 5.88 25.56
CA ALA A 173 1.40 5.08 24.47
C ALA A 173 2.29 3.86 24.23
N THR A 174 1.91 3.02 23.26
CA THR A 174 2.76 1.92 22.78
C THR A 174 3.49 2.29 21.49
N PRO A 175 4.67 1.69 21.19
CA PRO A 175 5.39 1.92 19.94
C PRO A 175 4.53 1.72 18.68
N PRO A 176 3.67 0.68 18.59
CA PRO A 176 2.71 0.56 17.50
C PRO A 176 1.78 1.77 17.36
N GLN A 177 1.24 2.30 18.45
CA GLN A 177 0.36 3.47 18.41
C GLN A 177 1.07 4.70 17.86
N VAL A 178 2.34 4.92 18.23
CA VAL A 178 3.16 6.02 17.70
C VAL A 178 3.36 5.87 16.20
N ALA A 179 3.76 4.69 15.72
CA ALA A 179 3.99 4.44 14.30
C ALA A 179 2.70 4.60 13.45
N LEU A 180 1.57 4.07 13.95
CA LEU A 180 0.26 4.22 13.31
C LEU A 180 -0.19 5.68 13.29
N ARG A 181 -0.09 6.39 14.42
CA ARG A 181 -0.46 7.80 14.52
C ARG A 181 0.39 8.69 13.61
N TRP A 182 1.69 8.40 13.52
CA TRP A 182 2.57 9.08 12.58
C TRP A 182 2.08 8.91 11.14
N GLY A 183 1.74 7.69 10.70
CA GLY A 183 1.22 7.45 9.35
C GLY A 183 -0.06 8.26 9.06
N LEU A 184 -1.00 8.25 10.00
CA LEU A 184 -2.23 9.04 9.93
C LEU A 184 -1.96 10.56 9.84
N SER A 185 -0.98 11.06 10.59
CA SER A 185 -0.62 12.49 10.60
C SER A 185 -0.06 12.97 9.25
N LYS A 186 0.49 12.07 8.44
CA LYS A 186 1.01 12.39 7.09
C LYS A 186 -0.09 12.36 6.01
N GLY A 187 -1.36 12.21 6.39
CA GLY A 187 -2.50 12.17 5.49
C GLY A 187 -2.76 10.82 4.84
N SER A 188 -2.06 9.76 5.28
CA SER A 188 -2.24 8.40 4.77
C SER A 188 -3.24 7.61 5.62
N SER A 189 -3.92 6.63 5.01
CA SER A 189 -4.55 5.55 5.78
C SER A 189 -3.48 4.54 6.22
N VAL A 190 -3.72 3.81 7.30
CA VAL A 190 -2.79 2.77 7.80
C VAL A 190 -3.48 1.41 7.84
N ILE A 191 -2.82 0.38 7.33
CA ILE A 191 -3.33 -1.00 7.32
C ILE A 191 -2.46 -1.83 8.23
N VAL A 192 -3.02 -2.18 9.39
CA VAL A 192 -2.33 -2.99 10.40
C VAL A 192 -3.01 -4.36 10.54
N LYS A 193 -2.19 -5.41 10.51
CA LYS A 193 -2.63 -6.79 10.70
C LYS A 193 -2.49 -7.20 12.16
N SER A 194 -3.52 -7.81 12.74
CA SER A 194 -3.41 -8.56 13.99
C SER A 194 -4.48 -9.64 14.06
N PHE A 195 -4.11 -10.83 14.54
CA PHE A 195 -5.05 -11.90 14.91
C PHE A 195 -5.36 -11.93 16.41
N ASN A 196 -4.78 -10.99 17.16
CA ASN A 196 -4.98 -10.86 18.60
C ASN A 196 -5.91 -9.67 18.87
N GLU A 197 -7.02 -9.93 19.55
CA GLU A 197 -8.07 -8.97 19.85
C GLU A 197 -7.58 -7.80 20.71
N SER A 198 -6.72 -8.05 21.70
CA SER A 198 -6.13 -7.01 22.54
C SER A 198 -5.29 -6.04 21.71
N ARG A 199 -4.41 -6.56 20.84
CA ARG A 199 -3.61 -5.73 19.92
C ARG A 199 -4.47 -4.96 18.92
N LEU A 200 -5.59 -5.53 18.46
CA LEU A 200 -6.54 -4.79 17.61
C LEU A 200 -7.09 -3.57 18.35
N ARG A 201 -7.61 -3.77 19.57
CA ARG A 201 -8.11 -2.67 20.42
C ARG A 201 -7.02 -1.64 20.70
N GLU A 202 -5.81 -2.07 21.01
CA GLU A 202 -4.65 -1.20 21.26
C GLU A 202 -4.32 -0.34 20.04
N ASN A 203 -4.30 -0.94 18.84
CA ASN A 203 -4.04 -0.22 17.59
C ASN A 203 -5.09 0.87 17.30
N PHE A 204 -6.36 0.64 17.64
CA PHE A 204 -7.43 1.65 17.46
C PHE A 204 -7.19 2.92 18.28
N VAL A 205 -6.56 2.81 19.45
CA VAL A 205 -6.24 3.98 20.30
C VAL A 205 -5.27 4.94 19.62
N ALA A 206 -4.53 4.50 18.59
CA ALA A 206 -3.67 5.37 17.78
C ALA A 206 -4.46 6.50 17.08
N LEU A 207 -5.77 6.35 16.86
CA LEU A 207 -6.62 7.40 16.28
C LEU A 207 -6.70 8.63 17.18
N ASP A 208 -6.71 8.42 18.50
CA ASP A 208 -6.88 9.47 19.51
C ASP A 208 -5.53 9.99 20.06
N LEU A 209 -4.42 9.27 19.78
CA LEU A 209 -3.08 9.68 20.18
C LEU A 209 -2.71 11.03 19.55
N LYS A 210 -2.10 11.92 20.34
CA LYS A 210 -1.57 13.20 19.87
C LYS A 210 -0.04 13.17 19.91
N LEU A 211 0.55 13.34 18.74
CA LEU A 211 1.97 13.62 18.57
C LEU A 211 2.11 15.11 18.27
N ASP A 212 3.17 15.73 18.76
CA ASP A 212 3.50 17.13 18.48
C ASP A 212 4.69 17.27 17.51
N ASP A 213 5.01 18.51 17.16
CA ASP A 213 6.07 18.83 16.20
C ASP A 213 7.44 18.30 16.64
N HIS A 214 7.69 18.23 17.95
CA HIS A 214 8.94 17.66 18.46
C HIS A 214 9.03 16.16 18.19
N ASP A 215 7.95 15.42 18.42
CA ASP A 215 7.88 13.99 18.08
C ASP A 215 8.11 13.77 16.57
N PHE A 216 7.47 14.59 15.73
CA PHE A 216 7.61 14.48 14.27
C PHE A 216 9.03 14.79 13.81
N LEU A 217 9.67 15.83 14.37
CA LEU A 217 11.07 16.17 14.07
C LEU A 217 12.04 15.08 14.50
N GLN A 218 11.76 14.36 15.60
CA GLN A 218 12.55 13.20 16.00
C GLN A 218 12.39 12.04 15.01
N ILE A 219 11.17 11.79 14.52
CA ILE A 219 10.91 10.73 13.53
C ILE A 219 11.50 11.06 12.16
N ASP A 220 11.47 12.33 11.74
CA ASP A 220 11.99 12.73 10.43
C ASP A 220 13.52 12.60 10.32
N LYS A 221 14.22 12.48 11.46
CA LYS A 221 15.66 12.20 11.55
C LYS A 221 16.03 10.72 11.45
N LEU A 222 15.06 9.80 11.49
CA LEU A 222 15.33 8.37 11.39
C LEU A 222 15.93 8.04 10.03
N GLU A 223 16.96 7.19 10.00
CA GLU A 223 17.48 6.64 8.77
C GLU A 223 16.36 5.92 8.01
N GLN A 224 16.29 6.15 6.70
CA GLN A 224 15.27 5.53 5.87
C GLN A 224 15.77 4.21 5.31
N TRP A 225 14.96 3.17 5.48
CA TRP A 225 15.21 1.85 4.93
C TRP A 225 13.89 1.16 4.60
N LYS A 226 13.76 0.74 3.34
CA LYS A 226 12.65 -0.07 2.85
C LYS A 226 12.84 -1.53 3.28
N ILE A 227 11.88 -2.09 4.01
CA ILE A 227 11.89 -3.48 4.48
C ILE A 227 11.37 -4.41 3.37
N MET A 228 10.22 -4.10 2.76
CA MET A 228 9.68 -4.86 1.62
C MET A 228 10.28 -4.36 0.31
N ARG A 229 11.56 -4.71 0.07
CA ARG A 229 12.33 -4.31 -1.11
C ARG A 229 11.88 -5.00 -2.40
N GLY A 230 11.25 -6.17 -2.32
CA GLY A 230 10.76 -6.89 -3.49
C GLY A 230 11.86 -7.53 -4.34
N ASP A 231 13.01 -7.89 -3.75
CA ASP A 231 14.15 -8.47 -4.47
C ASP A 231 13.75 -9.72 -5.27
N PHE A 232 12.79 -10.50 -4.76
CA PHE A 232 12.23 -11.69 -5.41
C PHE A 232 11.44 -11.41 -6.70
N LEU A 233 11.18 -10.13 -7.02
CA LEU A 233 10.56 -9.71 -8.28
C LEU A 233 11.58 -9.35 -9.35
N CYS A 234 12.88 -9.37 -9.03
CA CYS A 234 13.95 -8.97 -9.95
C CYS A 234 14.73 -10.20 -10.42
N ASN A 235 14.99 -10.30 -11.73
CA ASN A 235 15.93 -11.27 -12.28
C ASN A 235 16.38 -10.87 -13.69
N ASP A 236 17.51 -11.44 -14.14
CA ASP A 236 18.08 -11.12 -15.44
C ASP A 236 17.34 -11.76 -16.62
N THR A 237 16.49 -12.75 -16.36
CA THR A 237 15.85 -13.58 -17.38
C THR A 237 14.47 -13.05 -17.78
N THR A 238 13.41 -13.43 -17.09
CA THR A 238 12.02 -13.12 -17.51
C THR A 238 11.39 -11.93 -16.80
N SER A 239 11.93 -11.49 -15.66
CA SER A 239 11.40 -10.32 -14.97
C SER A 239 11.56 -9.05 -15.82
N PRO A 240 10.54 -8.16 -15.84
CA PRO A 240 10.68 -6.84 -16.43
C PRO A 240 11.65 -5.94 -15.64
N TYR A 241 12.05 -6.33 -14.43
CA TYR A 241 12.97 -5.59 -13.57
C TYR A 241 14.26 -6.39 -13.38
N LYS A 242 15.41 -5.81 -13.80
CA LYS A 242 16.72 -6.45 -13.70
C LYS A 242 17.35 -6.20 -12.33
N SER A 243 17.04 -5.07 -11.74
CA SER A 243 17.49 -4.68 -10.41
C SER A 243 16.36 -4.09 -9.57
N ILE A 244 16.62 -3.94 -8.28
CA ILE A 244 15.70 -3.29 -7.34
C ILE A 244 15.56 -1.80 -7.68
N GLN A 245 16.63 -1.18 -8.20
CA GLN A 245 16.60 0.19 -8.71
C GLN A 245 15.62 0.31 -9.88
N ASP A 246 15.59 -0.66 -10.79
CA ASP A 246 14.60 -0.68 -11.89
C ASP A 246 13.16 -0.88 -11.35
N LEU A 247 13.00 -1.75 -10.35
CA LEU A 247 11.71 -2.01 -9.72
C LEU A 247 11.13 -0.75 -9.07
N TRP A 248 11.96 0.07 -8.43
CA TRP A 248 11.51 1.26 -7.71
C TRP A 248 11.80 2.60 -8.40
N ASP A 249 12.36 2.58 -9.61
CA ASP A 249 12.82 3.77 -10.32
C ASP A 249 13.71 4.67 -9.42
N ASP A 250 14.72 4.04 -8.81
CA ASP A 250 15.66 4.64 -7.86
C ASP A 250 15.04 5.13 -6.52
N GLU A 251 13.76 4.86 -6.26
CA GLU A 251 13.11 5.16 -4.97
C GLU A 251 13.35 4.04 -3.94
N ILE A 252 14.62 3.72 -3.65
CA ILE A 252 15.04 2.63 -2.76
C ILE A 252 16.24 2.99 -1.89
#